data_AF-A0A2V4AYQ4-F1
#
_entry.id   AF-A0A2V4AYQ4-F1
#
_cell.length_a   1.000
_cell.length_b   1.000
_cell.length_c   1.000
_cell.angle_alpha   90.00
_cell.angle_beta   90.00
_cell.angle_gamma   90.00
#
_symmetry.space_group_name_H-M   'P 1'
#
loop_
_entity.id
_entity.type
_entity.pdbx_description
1 polymer ?
#
loop_
_entity_poly.entity_id
_entity_poly.type
_entity_poly.pdbx_seq_one_letter_code
_entity_poly.pdbx_strand_id
1 'polypeptide(L)'
;MIRKDRELLARLSAVNTRLGEAVVELIHHQDGGELPAAGLRALGIHLRGLSTDLLDRADELDAVDGGVTPAALTAGAARPS
;
A
#
# COMPACT_ATOMS: atom_id res chain seq x y z
N MET A 1 17.80 10.47 2.46
CA MET A 1 16.67 9.69 3.01
C MET A 1 16.68 9.77 4.53
N ILE A 2 15.73 10.51 5.10
CA ILE A 2 15.63 10.74 6.54
C ILE A 2 15.06 9.50 7.26
N ARG A 3 15.07 9.51 8.59
CA ARG A 3 14.57 8.39 9.40
C ARG A 3 13.10 8.02 9.07
N LYS A 4 12.23 9.03 8.94
CA LYS A 4 10.81 8.84 8.60
C LYS A 4 10.60 8.08 7.28
N ASP A 5 11.36 8.43 6.24
CA ASP A 5 11.27 7.74 4.93
C ASP A 5 11.70 6.27 5.04
N ARG A 6 12.77 5.99 5.82
CA ARG A 6 13.24 4.62 6.05
C ARG A 6 12.20 3.77 6.77
N GLU A 7 11.55 4.34 7.79
CA GLU A 7 10.48 3.67 8.53
C GLU A 7 9.27 3.39 7.63
N LEU A 8 8.90 4.35 6.77
CA LEU A 8 7.82 4.18 5.79
C LEU A 8 8.12 3.08 4.78
N LEU A 9 9.33 3.06 4.21
CA LEU A 9 9.76 2.00 3.29
C LEU A 9 9.87 0.63 3.96
N ALA A 10 10.33 0.57 5.21
CA ALA A 10 10.37 -0.68 5.98
C ALA A 10 8.96 -1.23 6.21
N ARG A 11 7.99 -0.38 6.53
CA ARG A 11 6.58 -0.79 6.65
C ARG A 11 5.99 -1.23 5.32
N LEU A 12 6.29 -0.53 4.23
CA LEU A 12 5.86 -0.91 2.89
C LEU A 12 6.41 -2.28 2.49
N SER A 13 7.70 -2.52 2.76
CA SER A 13 8.36 -3.81 2.54
C SER A 13 7.70 -4.92 3.36
N ALA A 14 7.45 -4.69 4.66
CA ALA A 14 6.80 -5.65 5.52
C ALA A 14 5.38 -6.02 5.04
N VAL A 15 4.61 -5.04 4.58
CA VAL A 15 3.29 -5.29 3.97
C VAL A 15 3.43 -6.09 2.69
N ASN A 16 4.35 -5.71 1.79
CA ASN A 16 4.57 -6.41 0.53
C ASN A 16 4.99 -7.87 0.72
N THR A 17 5.85 -8.16 1.71
CA THR A 17 6.26 -9.54 2.05
C THR A 17 5.08 -10.40 2.53
N ARG A 18 4.13 -9.81 3.27
CA ARG A 18 3.03 -10.55 3.92
C ARG A 18 1.72 -10.52 3.14
N LEU A 19 1.61 -9.67 2.12
CA LEU A 19 0.38 -9.50 1.36
C LEU A 19 -0.01 -10.78 0.60
N GLY A 20 0.97 -11.47 0.01
CA GLY A 20 0.73 -12.73 -0.68
C GLY A 20 0.13 -13.80 0.26
N GLU A 21 0.71 -13.95 1.45
CA GLU A 21 0.20 -14.85 2.49
C GLU A 21 -1.23 -14.48 2.90
N ALA A 22 -1.50 -13.19 3.14
CA ALA A 22 -2.84 -12.72 3.50
C ALA A 22 -3.89 -12.99 2.41
N VAL A 23 -3.51 -12.87 1.13
CA VAL A 23 -4.40 -13.19 0.00
C VAL A 23 -4.66 -14.69 -0.10
N VAL A 24 -3.65 -15.52 0.11
CA VAL A 24 -3.81 -16.99 0.13
C VAL A 24 -4.73 -17.41 1.27
N GLU A 25 -4.55 -16.86 2.47
CA GLU A 25 -5.45 -17.10 3.60
C GLU A 25 -6.90 -16.69 3.31
N LEU A 26 -7.11 -15.56 2.64
CA LEU A 26 -8.45 -15.14 2.21
C LEU A 26 -9.08 -16.12 1.22
N ILE A 27 -8.30 -16.71 0.33
CA ILE A 27 -8.76 -17.73 -0.62
C ILE A 27 -9.10 -19.03 0.11
N HIS A 28 -8.27 -19.46 1.07
CA HIS A 28 -8.53 -20.68 1.84
C HIS A 28 -9.79 -20.61 2.69
N HIS A 29 -10.16 -19.42 3.16
CA HIS A 29 -11.36 -19.18 3.96
C HIS A 29 -12.57 -18.75 3.12
N GLN A 30 -12.54 -18.96 1.80
CA GLN A 30 -13.72 -18.76 0.97
C GLN A 30 -14.84 -19.74 1.36
N ASP A 31 -16.07 -19.23 1.33
CA ASP A 31 -17.28 -20.03 1.52
C ASP A 31 -18.20 -19.84 0.32
N GLY A 32 -18.53 -20.92 -0.38
CA GLY A 32 -19.35 -20.85 -1.59
C GLY A 32 -18.76 -20.03 -2.75
N GLY A 33 -17.44 -19.76 -2.73
CA GLY A 33 -16.78 -18.87 -3.70
C GLY A 33 -16.82 -17.39 -3.31
N GLU A 34 -17.38 -17.04 -2.15
CA GLU A 34 -17.35 -15.70 -1.59
C GLU A 34 -16.16 -15.53 -0.64
N LEU A 35 -15.51 -14.36 -0.72
CA LEU A 35 -14.42 -14.00 0.18
C LEU A 35 -14.95 -13.57 1.55
N PRO A 36 -14.27 -13.94 2.65
CA PRO A 36 -14.72 -13.59 3.99
C PRO A 36 -14.65 -12.07 4.21
N ALA A 37 -15.81 -11.44 4.40
CA ALA A 37 -15.92 -9.99 4.56
C ALA A 37 -15.08 -9.44 5.73
N ALA A 38 -14.93 -10.21 6.81
CA ALA A 38 -14.08 -9.83 7.94
C ALA A 38 -12.60 -9.73 7.54
N GLY A 39 -12.09 -10.69 6.78
CA GLY A 39 -10.72 -10.68 6.27
C GLY A 39 -10.47 -9.54 5.30
N LEU A 40 -11.42 -9.28 4.38
CA LEU A 40 -11.35 -8.15 3.46
C LEU A 40 -11.31 -6.80 4.21
N ARG A 41 -12.13 -6.64 5.26
CA ARG A 41 -12.11 -5.44 6.09
C ARG A 41 -10.77 -5.27 6.81
N ALA A 42 -10.24 -6.34 7.42
CA ALA A 42 -8.96 -6.29 8.12
C ALA A 42 -7.82 -5.89 7.19
N LEU A 43 -7.75 -6.51 6.00
CA LEU A 43 -6.75 -6.16 4.99
C LEU A 43 -6.91 -4.71 4.51
N GLY A 44 -8.14 -4.28 4.23
CA GLY A 44 -8.45 -2.92 3.81
C GLY A 44 -8.05 -1.86 4.85
N ILE A 45 -8.26 -2.12 6.14
CA ILE A 45 -7.84 -1.22 7.22
C ILE A 45 -6.31 -1.06 7.24
N HIS A 46 -5.57 -2.16 7.10
CA HIS A 46 -4.10 -2.12 7.08
C HIS A 46 -3.57 -1.35 5.87
N LEU A 47 -4.11 -1.63 4.68
CA LEU A 47 -3.72 -0.93 3.46
C LEU A 47 -4.06 0.55 3.53
N ARG A 48 -5.25 0.91 4.04
CA ARG A 48 -5.65 2.32 4.22
C ARG A 48 -4.70 3.07 5.14
N GLY A 49 -4.25 2.45 6.24
CA GLY A 49 -3.25 3.05 7.13
C GLY A 49 -1.96 3.39 6.38
N LEU A 50 -1.39 2.40 5.66
CA LEU A 50 -0.18 2.61 4.86
C LEU A 50 -0.38 3.67 3.77
N SER A 51 -1.51 3.67 3.07
CA SER A 51 -1.84 4.68 2.08
C SER A 51 -1.90 6.09 2.69
N THR A 52 -2.49 6.23 3.87
CA THR A 52 -2.55 7.52 4.58
C THR A 52 -1.15 8.01 4.90
N ASP A 53 -0.29 7.14 5.46
CA ASP A 53 1.09 7.51 5.81
C ASP A 53 1.93 7.93 4.60
N LEU A 54 1.70 7.32 3.43
CA LEU A 54 2.34 7.68 2.17
C LEU A 54 1.90 9.05 1.67
N LEU A 55 0.59 9.31 1.68
CA LEU A 55 0.02 10.58 1.24
C LEU A 55 0.44 11.72 2.16
N ASP A 56 0.34 11.53 3.48
CA ASP A 56 0.79 12.53 4.46
C ASP A 56 2.27 12.86 4.25
N ARG A 57 3.10 11.85 3.93
CA ARG A 57 4.51 12.07 3.65
C ARG A 57 4.74 12.81 2.33
N ALA A 58 3.94 12.53 1.30
CA ALA A 58 4.01 13.26 0.03
C ALA A 58 3.60 14.73 0.23
N ASP A 59 2.51 14.98 0.93
CA ASP A 59 2.02 16.33 1.25
C ASP A 59 3.07 17.13 2.03
N GLU A 60 3.76 16.50 2.98
CA GLU A 60 4.89 17.13 3.69
C GLU A 60 6.03 17.53 2.76
N LEU A 61 6.35 16.71 1.76
CA LEU A 61 7.42 17.00 0.80
C LEU A 61 6.98 18.12 -0.15
N ASP A 62 5.76 18.05 -0.67
CA ASP A 62 5.19 19.07 -1.57
C ASP A 62 5.06 20.43 -0.88
N ALA A 63 4.74 20.46 0.43
CA ALA A 63 4.68 21.68 1.23
C ALA A 63 6.06 22.31 1.47
N VAL A 64 7.12 21.49 1.56
CA VAL A 64 8.50 21.97 1.70
C VAL A 64 9.07 22.46 0.37
N ASP A 65 8.71 21.81 -0.74
CA ASP A 65 9.17 22.16 -2.09
C ASP A 65 8.35 23.27 -2.77
N GLY A 66 7.31 23.80 -2.11
CA GLY A 66 6.53 24.93 -2.60
C GLY A 66 5.52 24.61 -3.70
N GLY A 67 5.01 23.37 -3.75
CA GLY A 67 3.90 22.99 -4.62
C GLY A 67 4.27 22.67 -6.07
N VAL A 68 5.25 21.79 -6.29
CA VAL A 68 5.44 21.15 -7.60
C VAL A 68 4.98 19.70 -7.51
N THR A 69 3.74 19.45 -7.93
CA THR A 69 3.12 18.11 -8.02
C THR A 69 4.03 17.10 -8.75
N PRO A 70 4.30 15.90 -8.20
CA PRO A 70 5.06 14.89 -8.90
C PRO A 70 4.13 14.10 -9.83
N ALA A 71 4.01 14.57 -11.06
CA ALA A 71 3.49 13.80 -12.19
C ALA A 71 4.50 12.72 -12.62
N ALA A 72 4.76 11.69 -11.80
CA ALA A 72 5.66 10.61 -12.21
C ALA A 72 5.55 9.32 -11.38
N LEU A 73 4.38 8.67 -11.36
CA LEU A 73 4.30 7.22 -11.05
C LEU A 73 3.41 6.43 -12.03
N THR A 74 3.10 6.98 -13.21
CA THR A 74 2.31 6.29 -14.26
C THR A 74 3.17 5.54 -15.30
N ALA A 75 4.33 5.00 -14.92
CA ALA A 75 5.14 4.20 -15.83
C ALA A 75 5.61 2.91 -15.15
N GLY A 76 4.83 1.83 -15.28
CA GLY A 76 5.27 0.52 -14.80
C GLY A 76 4.30 -0.66 -14.91
N ALA A 77 3.05 -0.47 -15.36
CA ALA A 77 2.07 -1.56 -15.48
C ALA A 77 1.57 -1.78 -16.92
N ALA A 78 2.41 -1.54 -17.92
CA ALA A 78 2.11 -1.91 -19.31
C ALA A 78 3.35 -2.43 -20.03
N ARG A 79 3.52 -3.75 -20.03
CA ARG A 79 3.98 -4.46 -21.22
C ARG A 79 3.18 -5.76 -21.39
N PRO A 80 2.25 -5.81 -22.36
CA PRO A 80 1.76 -7.05 -22.90
C PRO A 80 2.68 -7.54 -24.03
N SER A 81 3.03 -8.82 -23.97
CA SER A 81 3.27 -9.82 -25.05
C SER A 81 4.41 -10.74 -24.66
#